data_AF-A0A4U1HCY8-F1
#
_entry.id   AF-A0A4U1HCY8-F1
#
_cell.length_a   1.000
_cell.length_b   1.000
_cell.length_c   1.000
_cell.angle_alpha   90.00
_cell.angle_beta   90.00
_cell.angle_gamma   90.00
#
_symmetry.space_group_name_H-M   'P 1'
#
loop_
_entity.id
_entity.type
_entity.pdbx_description
1 polymer ?
#
loop_
_entity_poly.entity_id
_entity_poly.type
_entity_poly.pdbx_seq_one_letter_code
_entity_poly.pdbx_strand_id
1 'polypeptide(L)'
;MLIGDPDAFAIWYDAVDSWSTARFKNGCFAYFIGGELLWSLNSTLGVDLNLLSGLNCIKGSVEDEKLFGLPTSVAYAELVARAFPATDSDAENSDYAHLVSTGSLLDAGFRVFLVELEDQAKLIWGSRQEVSTIREVVLKRGEFQKVVQYAIASFEA
;
A
#
# COMPACT_ATOMS: atom_id res chain seq x y z
N MET A 1 6.32 15.75 4.25
CA MET A 1 6.13 15.99 2.82
C MET A 1 4.91 15.21 2.33
N LEU A 2 3.98 15.88 1.65
CA LEU A 2 2.75 15.30 1.09
C LEU A 2 2.82 15.29 -0.44
N ILE A 3 2.56 14.14 -1.06
CA ILE A 3 2.68 13.91 -2.51
C ILE A 3 1.43 13.18 -3.00
N GLY A 4 0.78 13.71 -4.04
CA GLY A 4 -0.45 13.16 -4.61
C GLY A 4 -1.69 13.96 -4.21
N ASP A 5 -2.86 13.33 -4.32
CA ASP A 5 -4.16 13.93 -3.99
C ASP A 5 -4.82 13.13 -2.85
N PRO A 6 -4.97 13.71 -1.64
CA PRO A 6 -5.59 13.03 -0.50
C PRO A 6 -6.99 12.49 -0.75
N ASP A 7 -7.77 13.10 -1.65
CA ASP A 7 -9.14 12.66 -1.97
C ASP A 7 -9.15 11.43 -2.90
N ALA A 8 -8.03 11.12 -3.55
CA ALA A 8 -7.84 9.94 -4.40
C ALA A 8 -6.78 9.01 -3.80
N PHE A 9 -5.50 9.33 -4.02
CA PHE A 9 -4.36 8.69 -3.36
C PHE A 9 -3.21 9.68 -3.15
N ALA A 10 -2.69 9.73 -1.93
CA ALA A 10 -1.49 10.48 -1.60
C ALA A 10 -0.61 9.74 -0.58
N ILE A 11 0.67 10.06 -0.60
CA ILE A 11 1.64 9.62 0.40
C ILE A 11 2.06 10.82 1.23
N TRP A 12 2.03 10.66 2.55
CA TRP A 12 2.58 11.64 3.50
C TRP A 12 3.66 10.98 4.33
N TYR A 13 4.84 11.59 4.39
CA TYR A 13 5.87 11.17 5.34
C TYR A 13 6.73 12.33 5.81
N ASP A 14 7.18 12.28 7.05
CA ASP A 14 8.09 13.26 7.63
C ASP A 14 9.03 12.59 8.64
N ALA A 15 10.31 12.95 8.56
CA ALA A 15 11.30 12.51 9.54
C ALA A 15 11.11 13.32 10.84
N VAL A 16 11.27 12.66 11.97
CA VAL A 16 11.31 13.32 13.27
C VAL A 16 12.76 13.40 13.71
N ASP A 17 13.28 14.61 13.86
CA ASP A 17 14.70 14.85 14.13
C ASP A 17 15.19 14.13 15.39
N SER A 18 14.39 14.13 16.46
CA SER A 18 14.74 13.45 17.71
C SER A 18 14.75 11.92 17.62
N TRP A 19 14.13 11.33 16.59
CA TRP A 19 14.11 9.87 16.37
C TRP A 19 15.14 9.46 15.33
N SER A 20 15.65 10.42 14.57
CA SER A 20 16.53 10.20 13.44
C SER A 20 18.00 10.24 13.84
N THR A 21 18.82 9.66 12.99
CA THR A 21 20.28 9.76 13.05
C THR A 21 20.82 10.31 11.74
N ALA A 22 22.13 10.48 11.63
CA ALA A 22 22.78 10.84 10.38
C ALA A 22 22.55 9.80 9.25
N ARG A 23 22.24 8.55 9.59
CA ARG A 23 22.08 7.44 8.64
C ARG A 23 20.63 7.02 8.42
N PHE A 24 19.79 7.14 9.45
CA PHE A 24 18.42 6.66 9.42
C PHE A 24 17.46 7.80 9.69
N LYS A 25 16.56 8.04 8.74
CA LYS A 25 15.44 8.97 8.88
C LYS A 25 14.24 8.20 9.42
N ASN A 26 13.97 8.39 10.70
CA ASN A 26 12.87 7.74 11.40
C ASN A 26 11.76 8.77 11.62
N GLY A 27 10.50 8.35 11.50
CA GLY A 27 9.39 9.27 11.62
C GLY A 27 8.05 8.66 11.24
N CYS A 28 7.24 9.48 10.59
CA CYS A 28 5.85 9.19 10.27
C CYS A 28 5.74 8.81 8.80
N PHE A 29 4.95 7.78 8.49
CA PHE A 29 4.60 7.40 7.13
C PHE A 29 3.10 7.12 7.05
N ALA A 30 2.46 7.59 5.99
CA ALA A 30 1.03 7.46 5.81
C ALA A 30 0.60 7.42 4.34
N TYR A 31 -0.52 6.74 4.12
CA TYR A 31 -1.31 6.83 2.90
C TYR A 31 -2.60 7.60 3.18
N PHE A 32 -2.93 8.51 2.28
CA PHE A 32 -4.30 8.94 2.09
C PHE A 32 -4.91 8.10 0.97
N ILE A 33 -6.09 7.54 1.22
CA ILE A 33 -6.84 6.74 0.26
C ILE A 33 -8.30 7.16 0.33
N GLY A 34 -8.83 7.79 -0.72
CA GLY A 34 -10.23 8.23 -0.76
C GLY A 34 -10.60 9.19 0.38
N GLY A 35 -9.68 10.06 0.82
CA GLY A 35 -9.85 10.95 1.97
C GLY A 35 -9.60 10.33 3.35
N GLU A 36 -9.39 9.00 3.43
CA GLU A 36 -9.07 8.31 4.69
C GLU A 36 -7.55 8.26 4.91
N LEU A 37 -7.11 8.47 6.16
CA LEU A 37 -5.68 8.48 6.51
C LEU A 37 -5.28 7.19 7.24
N LEU A 38 -4.40 6.40 6.60
CA LEU A 38 -3.74 5.23 7.19
C LEU A 38 -2.30 5.61 7.54
N TRP A 39 -1.90 5.51 8.80
CA TRP A 39 -0.61 6.05 9.24
C TRP A 39 0.11 5.17 10.24
N SER A 40 1.43 5.34 10.28
CA SER A 40 2.34 4.77 11.28
C SER A 40 3.33 5.83 11.76
N LEU A 41 3.56 5.90 13.07
CA LEU A 41 4.60 6.74 13.69
C LEU A 41 5.91 5.98 13.91
N ASN A 42 5.99 4.73 13.44
CA ASN A 42 7.13 3.85 13.67
C ASN A 42 7.83 3.49 12.34
N SER A 43 7.93 4.45 11.42
CA SER A 43 8.57 4.22 10.12
C SER A 43 10.05 4.55 10.14
N THR A 44 10.85 3.67 9.53
CA THR A 44 12.17 4.04 8.99
C THR A 44 11.97 4.38 7.51
N LEU A 45 11.92 5.68 7.19
CA LEU A 45 11.45 6.18 5.89
C LEU A 45 12.22 5.60 4.71
N GLY A 46 13.55 5.51 4.83
CA GLY A 46 14.38 4.95 3.77
C GLY A 46 14.09 3.47 3.49
N VAL A 47 13.69 2.70 4.50
CA VAL A 47 13.28 1.30 4.32
C VAL A 47 11.93 1.22 3.64
N ASP A 48 10.93 1.97 4.11
CA ASP A 48 9.59 1.95 3.53
C ASP A 48 9.57 2.44 2.08
N LEU A 49 10.24 3.54 1.78
CA LEU A 49 10.32 4.08 0.42
C LEU A 49 11.11 3.15 -0.51
N ASN A 50 12.17 2.50 -0.03
CA ASN A 50 12.86 1.48 -0.81
C ASN A 50 11.97 0.26 -1.08
N LEU A 51 11.16 -0.18 -0.11
CA LEU A 51 10.18 -1.25 -0.34
C LEU A 51 9.16 -0.88 -1.42
N LEU A 52 8.72 0.38 -1.47
CA LEU A 52 7.83 0.86 -2.53
C LEU A 52 8.42 0.68 -3.93
N SER A 53 9.73 0.93 -4.09
CA SER A 53 10.41 0.72 -5.38
C SER A 53 10.41 -0.76 -5.84
N GLY A 54 10.26 -1.67 -4.88
CA GLY A 54 10.25 -3.12 -5.10
C GLY A 54 8.89 -3.69 -5.48
N LEU A 55 7.79 -2.94 -5.33
CA LEU A 55 6.43 -3.40 -5.56
C LEU A 55 6.23 -3.93 -6.98
N ASN A 56 5.42 -4.98 -7.13
CA ASN A 56 5.17 -5.61 -8.43
C ASN A 56 4.48 -4.65 -9.41
N CYS A 57 3.55 -3.83 -8.93
CA CYS A 57 2.85 -2.82 -9.71
C CYS A 57 3.75 -1.69 -10.24
N ILE A 58 4.98 -1.54 -9.71
CA ILE A 58 5.99 -0.59 -10.22
C ILE A 58 6.77 -1.20 -11.39
N LYS A 59 6.93 -2.53 -11.40
CA LYS A 59 7.70 -3.27 -12.42
C LYS A 59 6.83 -3.75 -13.58
N GLY A 60 5.52 -3.88 -13.38
CA GLY A 60 4.59 -4.36 -14.38
C GLY A 60 3.13 -4.20 -13.96
N SER A 61 2.25 -4.73 -14.81
CA SER A 61 0.80 -4.76 -14.58
C SER A 61 0.44 -5.68 -13.40
N VAL A 62 -0.54 -5.26 -12.61
CA VAL A 62 -1.20 -6.09 -11.58
C VAL A 62 -2.69 -6.26 -11.90
N GLU A 63 -2.96 -6.47 -13.20
CA GLU A 63 -4.29 -6.65 -13.73
C GLU A 63 -4.86 -8.03 -13.38
N ASP A 64 -6.03 -8.04 -12.75
CA ASP A 64 -6.77 -9.25 -12.38
C ASP A 64 -8.26 -8.95 -12.49
N GLU A 65 -8.84 -9.23 -13.67
CA GLU A 65 -10.26 -8.98 -13.99
C GLU A 65 -11.19 -9.66 -12.99
N LYS A 66 -10.83 -10.88 -12.56
CA LYS A 66 -11.61 -11.63 -11.58
C LYS A 66 -11.67 -10.87 -10.26
N LEU A 67 -10.51 -10.50 -9.70
CA LEU A 67 -10.46 -9.76 -8.44
C LEU A 67 -11.15 -8.40 -8.55
N PHE A 68 -11.01 -7.71 -9.68
CA PHE A 68 -11.61 -6.39 -9.89
C PHE A 68 -13.14 -6.43 -9.86
N GLY A 69 -13.73 -7.48 -10.45
CA GLY A 69 -15.19 -7.69 -10.54
C GLY A 69 -15.85 -8.29 -9.30
N LEU A 70 -15.08 -8.77 -8.32
CA LEU A 70 -15.62 -9.33 -7.08
C LEU A 70 -16.16 -8.24 -6.14
N PRO A 71 -17.13 -8.57 -5.25
CA PRO A 71 -17.46 -7.71 -4.13
C PRO A 71 -16.23 -7.42 -3.27
N THR A 72 -16.08 -6.18 -2.80
CA THR A 72 -14.88 -5.68 -2.10
C THR A 72 -14.42 -6.58 -0.95
N SER A 73 -15.35 -7.04 -0.11
CA SER A 73 -15.04 -7.90 1.03
C SER A 73 -14.53 -9.27 0.61
N VAL A 74 -15.05 -9.82 -0.50
CA VAL A 74 -14.62 -11.11 -1.06
C VAL A 74 -13.24 -10.95 -1.71
N ALA A 75 -13.06 -9.90 -2.52
CA ALA A 75 -11.76 -9.59 -3.13
C ALA A 75 -10.67 -9.40 -2.07
N TYR A 76 -10.95 -8.62 -1.02
CA TYR A 76 -10.02 -8.41 0.09
C TYR A 76 -9.67 -9.71 0.82
N ALA A 77 -10.67 -10.56 1.11
CA ALA A 77 -10.41 -11.85 1.74
C ALA A 77 -9.54 -12.77 0.87
N GLU A 78 -9.80 -12.82 -0.43
CA GLU A 78 -9.00 -13.58 -1.40
C GLU A 78 -7.55 -13.05 -1.47
N LEU A 79 -7.38 -11.73 -1.54
CA LEU A 79 -6.08 -11.05 -1.54
C LEU A 79 -5.29 -11.32 -0.25
N VAL A 80 -5.95 -11.27 0.91
CA VAL A 80 -5.33 -11.59 2.19
C VAL A 80 -4.90 -13.06 2.25
N ALA A 81 -5.74 -13.99 1.77
CA ALA A 81 -5.42 -15.41 1.76
C ALA A 81 -4.24 -15.73 0.82
N ARG A 82 -4.13 -15.05 -0.32
CA ARG A 82 -3.00 -15.16 -1.25
C ARG A 82 -1.69 -14.64 -0.63
N ALA A 83 -1.72 -13.46 0.00
CA ALA A 83 -0.54 -12.84 0.59
C ALA A 83 -0.10 -13.52 1.90
N PHE A 84 -1.05 -13.96 2.72
CA PHE A 84 -0.81 -14.51 4.05
C PHE A 84 -1.52 -15.85 4.19
N PRO A 85 -1.09 -16.89 3.44
CA PRO A 85 -1.72 -18.19 3.48
C PRO A 85 -1.67 -18.78 4.89
N ALA A 86 -2.76 -19.43 5.29
CA ALA A 86 -2.83 -20.15 6.55
C ALA A 86 -1.93 -21.40 6.50
N THR A 87 -1.56 -21.92 7.67
CA THR A 87 -0.67 -23.09 7.78
C THR A 87 -1.25 -24.37 7.15
N ASP A 88 -2.57 -24.44 7.03
CA ASP A 88 -3.34 -25.52 6.39
C ASP A 88 -3.64 -25.26 4.91
N SER A 89 -3.12 -24.17 4.33
CA SER A 89 -3.26 -23.89 2.90
C SER A 89 -2.28 -24.71 2.07
N ASP A 90 -2.71 -25.17 0.90
CA ASP A 90 -1.85 -25.84 -0.10
C ASP A 90 -0.88 -24.87 -0.83
N ALA A 91 -0.75 -23.63 -0.35
CA ALA A 91 0.04 -22.61 -1.01
C ALA A 91 1.52 -22.80 -0.67
N GLU A 92 2.36 -23.04 -1.69
CA GLU A 92 3.80 -23.20 -1.48
C GLU A 92 4.49 -21.87 -1.09
N ASN A 93 3.99 -20.75 -1.60
CA ASN A 93 4.56 -19.42 -1.39
C ASN A 93 3.46 -18.36 -1.21
N SER A 94 3.77 -17.33 -0.42
CA SER A 94 2.96 -16.11 -0.35
C SER A 94 2.97 -15.36 -1.69
N ASP A 95 1.81 -14.89 -2.12
CA ASP A 95 1.64 -14.04 -3.29
C ASP A 95 1.41 -12.58 -2.89
N TYR A 96 2.43 -11.75 -3.10
CA TYR A 96 2.42 -10.31 -2.82
C TYR A 96 2.22 -9.46 -4.10
N ALA A 97 1.73 -10.03 -5.20
CA ALA A 97 1.55 -9.32 -6.47
C ALA A 97 0.76 -8.01 -6.30
N HIS A 98 -0.33 -8.07 -5.54
CA HIS A 98 -1.24 -6.95 -5.34
C HIS A 98 -0.96 -6.14 -4.06
N LEU A 99 -0.08 -6.61 -3.17
CA LEU A 99 0.14 -5.94 -1.89
C LEU A 99 0.96 -4.66 -2.07
N VAL A 100 0.46 -3.53 -1.58
CA VAL A 100 1.10 -2.20 -1.74
C VAL A 100 1.32 -1.45 -0.42
N SER A 101 1.07 -2.11 0.71
CA SER A 101 1.43 -1.56 2.03
C SER A 101 2.94 -1.59 2.24
N THR A 102 3.47 -0.53 2.86
CA THR A 102 4.85 -0.53 3.36
C THR A 102 4.98 -1.37 4.63
N GLY A 103 6.22 -1.64 5.06
CA GLY A 103 6.47 -2.42 6.27
C GLY A 103 5.83 -1.78 7.49
N SER A 104 6.01 -0.47 7.66
CA SER A 104 5.42 0.25 8.81
C SER A 104 3.89 0.26 8.83
N LEU A 105 3.23 0.28 7.67
CA LEU A 105 1.77 0.20 7.57
C LEU A 105 1.27 -1.23 7.85
N LEU A 106 1.97 -2.25 7.35
CA LEU A 106 1.67 -3.66 7.66
C LEU A 106 1.80 -3.96 9.15
N ASP A 107 2.87 -3.45 9.78
CA ASP A 107 3.12 -3.62 11.21
C ASP A 107 2.07 -2.89 12.05
N ALA A 108 1.57 -1.74 11.57
CA ALA A 108 0.42 -1.04 12.16
C ALA A 108 -0.91 -1.77 11.94
N GLY A 109 -0.92 -2.84 11.13
CA GLY A 109 -2.07 -3.69 10.87
C GLY A 109 -2.88 -3.31 9.63
N PHE A 110 -2.43 -2.33 8.84
CA PHE A 110 -3.09 -1.93 7.61
C PHE A 110 -2.62 -2.79 6.44
N ARG A 111 -3.58 -3.33 5.69
CA ARG A 111 -3.32 -4.07 4.46
C ARG A 111 -4.04 -3.36 3.33
N VAL A 112 -3.28 -2.93 2.35
CA VAL A 112 -3.69 -2.17 1.18
C VAL A 112 -3.24 -2.95 -0.04
N PHE A 113 -4.17 -3.19 -0.94
CA PHE A 113 -3.94 -3.92 -2.17
C PHE A 113 -4.33 -3.07 -3.38
N LEU A 114 -3.64 -3.27 -4.50
CA LEU A 114 -3.91 -2.64 -5.79
C LEU A 114 -4.31 -3.71 -6.80
N VAL A 115 -5.44 -3.53 -7.47
CA VAL A 115 -5.91 -4.37 -8.57
C VAL A 115 -6.19 -3.48 -9.78
N GLU A 116 -5.68 -3.85 -10.95
CA GLU A 116 -5.90 -3.10 -12.20
C GLU A 116 -6.93 -3.81 -13.09
N LEU A 117 -7.63 -3.03 -13.92
CA LEU A 117 -8.46 -3.52 -15.02
C LEU A 117 -8.53 -2.44 -16.10
N GLU A 118 -8.09 -2.76 -17.31
CA GLU A 118 -8.09 -1.83 -18.45
C GLU A 118 -7.44 -0.46 -18.12
N ASP A 119 -8.22 0.62 -18.08
CA ASP A 119 -7.78 2.00 -17.76
C ASP A 119 -8.04 2.41 -16.29
N GLN A 120 -8.54 1.49 -15.48
CA GLN A 120 -8.87 1.69 -14.07
C GLN A 120 -7.94 0.91 -13.15
N ALA A 121 -7.85 1.39 -11.92
CA ALA A 121 -7.25 0.68 -10.81
C ALA A 121 -8.14 0.81 -9.58
N LYS A 122 -8.06 -0.16 -8.68
CA LYS A 122 -8.81 -0.19 -7.43
C LYS A 122 -7.85 -0.41 -6.27
N LEU A 123 -7.86 0.50 -5.31
CA LEU A 123 -7.24 0.26 -4.01
C LEU A 123 -8.29 -0.37 -3.08
N ILE A 124 -7.93 -1.48 -2.47
CA ILE A 124 -8.76 -2.20 -1.49
C ILE A 124 -7.98 -2.27 -0.19
N TRP A 125 -8.57 -1.83 0.91
CA TRP A 125 -7.87 -1.85 2.20
C TRP A 125 -8.75 -2.24 3.37
N GLY A 126 -8.08 -2.68 4.43
CA GLY A 126 -8.67 -2.98 5.72
C GLY A 126 -7.62 -2.99 6.82
N SER A 127 -8.10 -2.99 8.07
CA SER A 127 -7.28 -3.12 9.26
C SER A 127 -7.42 -4.53 9.86
N ARG A 128 -6.32 -5.11 10.32
CA ARG A 128 -6.35 -6.37 11.09
C ARG A 128 -7.13 -6.22 12.41
N GLN A 129 -7.17 -5.01 12.97
CA GLN A 129 -7.84 -4.74 14.24
C GLN A 129 -9.36 -4.56 14.08
N GLU A 130 -9.81 -4.17 12.89
CA GLU A 130 -11.22 -3.93 12.57
C GLU A 130 -11.61 -4.62 11.26
N VAL A 131 -11.95 -5.91 11.36
CA VAL A 131 -12.35 -6.74 10.21
C VAL A 131 -13.65 -6.24 9.55
N SER A 132 -14.46 -5.43 10.27
CA SER A 132 -15.74 -4.89 9.79
C SER A 132 -15.62 -3.73 8.80
N THR A 133 -14.43 -3.17 8.58
CA THR A 133 -14.24 -1.93 7.82
C THR A 133 -13.29 -2.16 6.64
N ILE A 134 -13.76 -2.95 5.68
CA ILE A 134 -13.12 -3.09 4.37
C ILE A 134 -13.64 -1.97 3.47
N ARG A 135 -12.73 -1.28 2.78
CA ARG A 135 -13.02 -0.12 1.93
C ARG A 135 -12.38 -0.31 0.56
N GLU A 136 -12.90 0.42 -0.42
CA GLU A 136 -12.27 0.55 -1.73
C GLU A 136 -12.41 1.97 -2.28
N VAL A 137 -11.49 2.32 -3.19
CA VAL A 137 -11.58 3.51 -4.04
C VAL A 137 -11.07 3.14 -5.43
N VAL A 138 -11.73 3.69 -6.45
CA VAL A 138 -11.32 3.54 -7.85
C VAL A 138 -10.46 4.74 -8.25
N LEU A 139 -9.34 4.45 -8.89
CA LEU A 139 -8.36 5.41 -9.41
C LEU A 139 -8.22 5.22 -10.92
N LYS A 140 -7.56 6.16 -11.59
CA LYS A 140 -7.05 5.91 -12.93
C LYS A 140 -5.85 4.97 -12.85
N ARG A 141 -5.72 4.05 -13.81
CA ARG A 141 -4.55 3.18 -13.88
C ARG A 141 -3.26 3.99 -13.96
N GLY A 142 -2.25 3.57 -13.21
CA GLY A 142 -0.96 4.25 -13.12
C GLY A 142 -0.92 5.45 -12.16
N GLU A 143 -2.05 5.87 -11.57
CA GLU A 143 -2.10 7.00 -10.64
C GLU A 143 -1.33 6.69 -9.34
N PHE A 144 -1.58 5.51 -8.75
CA PHE A 144 -0.85 5.01 -7.59
C PHE A 144 0.67 4.99 -7.85
N GLN A 145 1.09 4.40 -8.96
CA GLN A 145 2.50 4.26 -9.33
C GLN A 145 3.19 5.61 -9.51
N LYS A 146 2.52 6.59 -10.12
CA LYS A 146 3.07 7.94 -10.30
C LYS A 146 3.34 8.62 -8.96
N VAL A 147 2.40 8.53 -8.02
CA VAL A 147 2.56 9.09 -6.67
C VAL A 147 3.73 8.42 -5.94
N VAL A 148 3.80 7.09 -6.00
CA VAL A 148 4.91 6.31 -5.41
C VAL A 148 6.26 6.70 -6.01
N GLN A 149 6.38 6.75 -7.33
CA GLN A 149 7.63 7.09 -8.00
C GLN A 149 8.09 8.50 -7.65
N TYR A 150 7.16 9.46 -7.56
CA TYR A 150 7.48 10.82 -7.16
C TYR A 150 7.90 10.91 -5.69
N ALA A 151 7.26 10.14 -4.80
CA ALA A 151 7.66 10.01 -3.40
C ALA A 151 9.09 9.49 -3.25
N ILE A 152 9.44 8.42 -3.97
CA ILE A 152 10.80 7.87 -3.95
C ILE A 152 11.80 8.92 -4.43
N ALA A 153 11.56 9.52 -5.61
CA ALA A 153 12.46 10.52 -6.18
C ALA A 153 12.65 11.76 -5.28
N SER A 154 11.58 12.18 -4.59
CA SER A 154 11.63 13.36 -3.70
C SER A 154 12.36 13.09 -2.38
N PHE A 155 12.53 11.83 -1.99
CA PHE A 155 13.33 11.47 -0.81
C PHE A 155 14.82 11.36 -1.11
N GLU A 156 15.18 11.02 -2.35
CA GLU A 156 16.57 10.90 -2.80
C GLU A 156 17.20 12.25 -3.18
N ALA A 157 16.37 13.28 -3.40
CA ALA A 157 16.78 14.64 -3.73
C ALA A 157 17.28 15.43 -2.50
#